data_AF-A0A5B7GTR4-F1
#
_entry.id   AF-A0A5B7GTR4-F1
#
_cell.length_a   1.000
_cell.length_b   1.000
_cell.length_c   1.000
_cell.angle_alpha   90.00
_cell.angle_beta   90.00
_cell.angle_gamma   90.00
#
_symmetry.space_group_name_H-M   'P 1'
#
loop_
_entity.id
_entity.type
_entity.pdbx_description
1 polymer ?
#
loop_
_entity_poly.entity_id
_entity_poly.type
_entity_poly.pdbx_seq_one_letter_code
_entity_poly.pdbx_strand_id
1 'polypeptide(L)'
;MSDGWKKCCSQRTHGTTAGKWDTFYLAPDGKKIRSKNDLYRYCEEFKVTCDIEKFDFSVKNMRGLIFIFCFSNIYSFTSYL
;
A
#
# COMPACT_ATOMS: atom_id res chain seq x y z
N MET A 1 -9.48 -11.45 -0.16
CA MET A 1 -9.30 -9.98 -0.17
C MET A 1 -10.13 -9.45 -1.32
N SER A 2 -11.45 -9.24 -1.12
CA SER A 2 -12.31 -8.62 -2.15
C SER A 2 -13.00 -7.34 -1.66
N ASP A 3 -12.64 -6.85 -0.47
CA ASP A 3 -13.30 -5.71 0.20
C ASP A 3 -12.64 -4.37 -0.13
N GLY A 4 -12.21 -4.14 -1.38
CA GLY A 4 -11.62 -2.86 -1.81
C GLY A 4 -10.17 -2.58 -1.40
N TRP A 5 -9.54 -3.46 -0.62
CA TRP A 5 -8.12 -3.35 -0.26
C TRP A 5 -7.20 -3.67 -1.44
N LYS A 6 -6.23 -2.80 -1.72
CA LYS A 6 -5.24 -3.00 -2.79
C LYS A 6 -3.84 -3.03 -2.22
N LYS A 7 -3.08 -4.10 -2.52
CA LYS A 7 -1.66 -4.17 -2.17
C LYS A 7 -0.85 -3.51 -3.28
N CYS A 8 -0.06 -2.51 -2.91
CA CYS A 8 0.72 -1.70 -3.82
C CYS A 8 2.20 -1.69 -3.42
N CYS A 9 3.05 -1.46 -4.42
CA CYS A 9 4.47 -1.26 -4.21
C CYS A 9 4.91 0.06 -4.83
N SER A 10 5.76 0.79 -4.13
CA SER A 10 6.46 1.97 -4.65
C SER A 10 7.96 1.79 -4.57
N GLN A 11 8.67 2.17 -5.62
CA GLN A 11 10.13 2.22 -5.60
C GLN A 11 10.60 3.55 -5.01
N ARG A 12 11.60 3.50 -4.13
CA ARG A 12 12.31 4.69 -3.67
C ARG A 12 13.15 5.26 -4.82
N THR A 13 12.95 6.53 -5.15
CA THR A 13 13.64 7.21 -6.27
C THR A 13 14.87 8.00 -5.85
N HIS A 14 14.99 8.33 -4.56
CA HIS A 14 16.02 9.26 -4.06
C HIS A 14 16.77 8.71 -2.84
N GLY A 15 17.99 9.20 -2.65
CA GLY A 15 18.86 8.87 -1.52
C GLY A 15 19.67 7.58 -1.70
N THR A 16 20.40 7.20 -0.65
CA THR A 16 21.27 5.99 -0.63
C THR A 16 20.49 4.67 -0.74
N THR A 17 19.18 4.71 -0.51
CA THR A 17 18.28 3.56 -0.65
C THR A 17 17.41 3.62 -1.89
N ALA A 18 17.73 4.50 -2.84
CA ALA A 18 17.09 4.52 -4.15
C ALA A 18 17.19 3.13 -4.81
N GLY A 19 16.11 2.71 -5.49
CA GLY A 19 15.97 1.39 -6.09
C GLY A 19 15.33 0.35 -5.17
N LYS A 20 15.31 0.55 -3.84
CA LYS A 20 14.57 -0.34 -2.92
C LYS A 20 13.07 -0.13 -3.05
N TRP A 21 12.32 -1.19 -2.76
CA TRP A 21 10.86 -1.22 -2.84
C TRP A 21 10.24 -1.19 -1.45
N ASP A 22 9.15 -0.45 -1.32
CA ASP A 22 8.28 -0.46 -0.15
C ASP A 22 6.90 -0.99 -0.54
N THR A 23 6.39 -1.92 0.25
CA THR A 23 5.05 -2.47 0.11
C THR A 23 4.10 -1.73 1.05
N PHE A 24 2.93 -1.35 0.55
CA PHE A 24 1.87 -0.76 1.35
C PHE A 24 0.50 -1.25 0.87
N TYR A 25 -0.52 -1.08 1.71
CA TYR A 25 -1.90 -1.36 1.36
C TYR A 25 -2.68 -0.07 1.26
N LEU A 26 -3.54 0.01 0.25
CA LEU A 26 -4.58 1.03 0.15
C LEU A 26 -5.84 0.47 0.77
N ALA A 27 -6.35 1.18 1.77
CA ALA A 27 -7.68 0.96 2.31
C ALA A 27 -8.75 1.31 1.25
N PRO A 28 -10.00 0.85 1.43
CA PRO A 28 -11.10 1.18 0.52
C PRO A 28 -11.36 2.68 0.43
N ASP A 29 -11.06 3.42 1.51
CA ASP A 29 -11.11 4.88 1.61
C ASP A 29 -9.90 5.59 0.96
N GLY A 30 -8.95 4.83 0.38
CA GLY A 30 -7.73 5.36 -0.23
C GLY A 30 -6.60 5.68 0.74
N LYS A 31 -6.79 5.46 2.06
CA LYS A 31 -5.73 5.63 3.08
C LYS A 31 -4.59 4.63 2.86
N LYS A 32 -3.36 5.12 2.87
CA LYS A 32 -2.14 4.30 2.73
C LYS A 32 -1.73 3.74 4.08
N ILE A 33 -1.73 2.43 4.21
CA ILE A 33 -1.32 1.69 5.40
C ILE A 33 0.03 1.04 5.11
N ARG A 34 1.06 1.40 5.88
CA ARG A 34 2.45 0.96 5.64
C ARG A 34 2.94 -0.09 6.63
N SER A 35 2.16 -0.41 7.66
CA SER A 35 2.55 -1.40 8.68
C SER A 35 1.33 -1.98 9.39
N LYS A 36 1.54 -3.08 10.13
CA LYS A 36 0.49 -3.67 10.99
C LYS A 36 -0.02 -2.70 12.05
N ASN A 37 0.87 -1.93 12.68
CA ASN A 37 0.48 -0.97 13.72
C ASN A 37 -0.42 0.15 13.15
N ASP A 38 -0.13 0.56 11.92
CA ASP A 38 -0.93 1.55 11.20
C ASP A 38 -2.31 0.97 10.80
N LEU A 39 -2.35 -0.33 10.47
CA LEU A 39 -3.59 -1.07 10.25
C LEU A 39 -4.43 -1.12 11.53
N TYR A 40 -3.85 -1.48 12.68
CA TYR A 40 -4.55 -1.49 13.96
C TYR A 40 -5.24 -0.15 14.26
N ARG A 41 -4.50 0.95 14.11
CA ARG A 41 -5.03 2.31 14.32
C ARG A 41 -6.17 2.62 13.37
N TYR A 42 -6.04 2.25 12.09
CA TYR A 42 -7.11 2.42 11.12
C TYR A 42 -8.36 1.64 11.51
N CYS A 43 -8.20 0.38 11.93
CA CYS A 43 -9.33 -0.47 12.28
C CYS A 43 -10.04 0.00 13.56
N GLU A 44 -9.30 0.55 14.52
CA GLU A 44 -9.83 1.19 15.72
C GLU A 44 -10.56 2.51 15.40
N GLU A 45 -9.94 3.38 14.60
CA GLU A 45 -10.47 4.70 14.21
C GLU A 45 -11.79 4.57 13.41
N PHE A 46 -11.82 3.64 12.46
CA PHE A 46 -12.98 3.43 11.58
C PHE A 46 -13.93 2.32 12.07
N LYS A 47 -13.64 1.71 13.22
CA LYS A 47 -14.39 0.58 13.81
C LYS A 47 -14.66 -0.56 12.82
N VAL A 48 -13.68 -0.84 11.96
CA VAL A 48 -13.75 -1.90 10.95
C VAL A 48 -13.00 -3.14 11.42
N THR A 49 -13.58 -4.32 11.22
CA THR A 49 -12.92 -5.59 11.54
C THR A 49 -11.93 -5.93 10.44
N CYS A 50 -10.64 -5.78 10.71
CA CYS A 50 -9.57 -6.14 9.78
C CYS A 50 -8.90 -7.44 10.21
N ASP A 51 -8.74 -8.39 9.29
CA ASP A 51 -7.99 -9.61 9.55
C ASP A 51 -6.49 -9.37 9.31
N ILE A 52 -5.78 -9.03 10.37
CA ILE A 52 -4.40 -8.52 10.35
C ILE A 52 -3.40 -9.57 9.85
N GLU A 53 -3.71 -10.85 10.05
CA GLU A 53 -2.85 -11.95 9.61
C GLU A 53 -2.83 -12.09 8.08
N LYS A 54 -3.88 -11.63 7.40
CA LYS A 54 -3.94 -11.60 5.94
C LYS A 54 -3.09 -10.50 5.32
N PHE A 55 -2.63 -9.52 6.11
CA PHE A 55 -1.80 -8.42 5.61
C PHE A 55 -0.32 -8.74 5.77
N ASP A 56 0.34 -8.97 4.63
CA ASP A 56 1.78 -9.15 4.53
C ASP A 56 2.45 -7.92 3.90
N PHE A 57 3.20 -7.19 4.73
CA PHE A 57 3.98 -6.02 4.34
C PHE A 57 5.37 -6.40 3.81
N SER A 58 5.70 -7.69 3.70
CA SER A 58 6.97 -8.14 3.14
C SER A 58 7.05 -7.86 1.64
N VAL A 59 8.25 -7.48 1.18
CA VAL A 59 8.61 -7.29 -0.24
C VAL A 59 8.84 -8.64 -0.95
N LYS A 60 8.85 -9.74 -0.20
CA LYS A 60 9.27 -11.09 -0.66
C LYS A 60 8.32 -11.70 -1.69
N ASN A 61 7.14 -11.13 -1.89
CA ASN A 61 6.13 -11.66 -2.79
C ASN A 61 5.49 -10.53 -3.63
N MET A 62 6.23 -10.08 -4.66
CA MET A 62 5.80 -9.02 -5.59
C MET A 62 4.92 -9.54 -6.75
N ARG A 63 4.63 -10.84 -6.81
CA ARG A 63 3.76 -11.40 -7.85
C ARG A 63 2.32 -10.92 -7.64
N GLY A 64 1.75 -10.26 -8.66
CA GLY A 64 0.37 -9.77 -8.64
C GLY A 64 0.15 -8.43 -7.90
N LEU A 65 1.22 -7.71 -7.54
CA LEU A 65 1.09 -6.40 -6.91
C LEU A 65 0.91 -5.29 -7.94
N ILE A 66 0.10 -4.30 -7.59
CA ILE A 66 -0.05 -3.10 -8.40
C ILE A 66 1.20 -2.23 -8.14
N PHE A 67 2.05 -2.11 -9.16
CA PHE A 67 3.19 -1.22 -9.13
C PHE A 67 2.71 0.22 -9.32
N ILE A 68 2.72 0.99 -8.25
CA ILE A 68 2.48 2.43 -8.35
C ILE A 68 3.85 3.06 -8.58
N PHE A 69 4.16 3.30 -9.87
CA PHE A 69 5.33 4.08 -10.24
C PHE A 69 5.14 5.48 -9.69
N CYS A 70 5.93 5.81 -8.66
CA CYS A 70 5.98 7.15 -8.10
C CYS A 70 6.81 8.01 -9.06
N PHE A 71 6.22 8.41 -10.20
CA PHE A 71 6.72 9.59 -10.89
C PHE A 71 6.45 10.78 -9.97
N SER A 72 7.53 11.44 -9.61
CA SER A 72 7.60 12.51 -8.64
C SER A 72 6.54 13.58 -8.91
N ASN A 73 5.83 13.97 -7.85
CA ASN A 73 5.20 15.27 -7.67
C ASN A 73 3.96 15.61 -8.55
N ILE A 74 2.85 15.93 -7.87
CA ILE A 74 1.68 16.70 -8.34
C ILE A 74 0.85 16.05 -9.45
N TYR A 75 -0.40 15.70 -9.10
CA TYR A 75 -1.53 15.37 -9.99
C TYR A 75 -1.27 14.29 -11.04
N SER A 76 -1.87 13.11 -10.83
CA SER A 76 -2.89 12.58 -11.76
C SER A 76 -3.21 11.15 -11.40
N PHE A 77 -4.47 10.96 -11.01
CA PHE A 77 -5.22 9.75 -11.31
C PHE A 77 -4.99 9.43 -12.79
N THR A 78 -4.29 8.34 -13.10
CA THR A 78 -4.45 7.71 -14.41
C THR A 78 -5.17 6.40 -14.18
N SER A 79 -6.49 6.51 -14.31
CA SER A 79 -7.37 5.44 -14.72
C SER A 79 -6.79 4.80 -15.98
N TYR A 80 -6.60 3.48 -15.96
CA TYR A 80 -6.47 2.70 -17.17
C TYR A 80 -7.65 1.73 -17.24
N LEU A 81 -8.41 1.95 -18.32
CA LEU A 81 -9.47 1.18 -18.98
C LEU A 81 -9.63 -0.29 -18.56
#